data_AF-A0A955XP30-F1
#
_entry.id   AF-A0A955XP30-F1
#
_cell.length_a   1.000
_cell.length_b   1.000
_cell.length_c   1.000
_cell.angle_alpha   90.00
_cell.angle_beta   90.00
_cell.angle_gamma   90.00
#
_symmetry.space_group_name_H-M   'P 1'
#
loop_
_entity.id
_entity.type
_entity.pdbx_description
1 polymer ?
#
loop_
_entity_poly.entity_id
_entity_poly.type
_entity_poly.pdbx_seq_one_letter_code
_entity_poly.pdbx_strand_id
1 'polypeptide(L)'
;TQAVQLATGGPSADALGAGAPGLVLSSMEVHALTYDLGLVFFGLSCLVLGWLLRRSGSVPALLAIGVSVAGVVYLVGSFAALCVPAWSAALDPAYGVAFLAELAFAVWLVAEGMAPRRTPSEAQVVASGA
;
A
#
# COMPACT_ATOMS: atom_id res chain seq x y z
N THR A 1 -0.31 -1.75 25.09
CA THR A 1 0.10 -3.00 25.80
C THR A 1 -1.05 -3.97 26.06
N GLN A 2 -2.17 -3.70 25.43
CA GLN A 2 -3.47 -4.35 25.45
C GLN A 2 -3.78 -4.33 23.93
N ALA A 3 -4.57 -5.21 23.34
CA ALA A 3 -4.94 -4.98 21.94
C ALA A 3 -6.02 -3.87 21.78
N VAL A 4 -5.99 -2.63 22.31
CA VAL A 4 -6.06 -2.07 23.70
C VAL A 4 -7.46 -2.24 24.34
N GLN A 5 -8.25 -3.15 23.84
CA GLN A 5 -9.15 -4.06 24.59
C GLN A 5 -9.87 -4.80 23.48
N LEU A 6 -9.12 -5.42 22.57
CA LEU A 6 -9.62 -6.30 21.51
C LEU A 6 -10.96 -5.88 20.88
N ALA A 7 -11.15 -4.61 20.49
CA ALA A 7 -12.46 -4.14 19.98
C ALA A 7 -13.69 -4.39 20.92
N THR A 8 -13.45 -4.80 22.17
CA THR A 8 -14.42 -5.28 23.16
C THR A 8 -15.01 -4.14 23.99
N GLY A 9 -16.34 -4.11 24.06
CA GLY A 9 -17.00 -3.59 25.25
C GLY A 9 -16.49 -4.29 26.51
N GLY A 10 -16.06 -3.48 27.46
CA GLY A 10 -15.78 -3.78 28.86
C GLY A 10 -15.79 -2.45 29.63
N PRO A 11 -16.12 -2.40 30.95
CA PRO A 11 -16.60 -1.21 31.68
C PRO A 11 -15.61 -0.05 31.90
N SER A 12 -14.69 0.21 30.98
CA SER A 12 -13.60 1.17 31.12
C SER A 12 -13.83 2.49 30.36
N ALA A 13 -14.99 2.65 29.70
CA ALA A 13 -15.48 3.95 29.24
C ALA A 13 -15.66 4.94 30.42
N ASP A 14 -15.78 4.44 31.65
CA ASP A 14 -15.91 5.29 32.85
C ASP A 14 -14.61 6.02 33.24
N ALA A 15 -13.48 5.73 32.58
CA ALA A 15 -12.18 6.37 32.81
C ALA A 15 -11.77 7.38 31.71
N LEU A 16 -12.71 7.87 30.90
CA LEU A 16 -12.58 9.04 29.99
C LEU A 16 -12.24 10.37 30.73
N GLY A 17 -11.78 10.30 31.98
CA GLY A 17 -11.48 11.43 32.82
C GLY A 17 -10.18 12.16 32.44
N ALA A 18 -10.31 13.47 32.27
CA ALA A 18 -9.28 14.52 32.35
C ALA A 18 -8.71 15.11 31.04
N GLY A 19 -9.59 15.57 30.13
CA GLY A 19 -9.31 16.67 29.20
C GLY A 19 -8.83 16.30 27.79
N ALA A 20 -8.85 17.30 26.89
CA ALA A 20 -8.46 17.21 25.47
C ALA A 20 -7.17 16.40 25.17
N PRO A 21 -6.06 16.49 25.94
CA PRO A 21 -4.84 15.76 25.61
C PRO A 21 -4.95 14.22 25.77
N GLY A 22 -5.77 13.72 26.70
CA GLY A 22 -5.95 12.26 26.88
C GLY A 22 -6.63 11.60 25.68
N LEU A 23 -7.63 12.29 25.10
CA LEU A 23 -8.34 11.83 23.90
C LEU A 23 -7.47 11.85 22.64
N VAL A 24 -6.53 12.80 22.55
CA VAL A 24 -5.59 12.87 21.42
C VAL A 24 -4.67 11.65 21.41
N LEU A 25 -4.10 11.29 22.56
CA LEU A 25 -3.21 10.14 22.67
C LEU A 25 -3.91 8.82 22.32
N SER A 26 -5.10 8.57 22.88
CA SER A 26 -5.86 7.35 22.56
C SER A 26 -6.27 7.28 21.09
N SER A 27 -6.60 8.43 20.47
CA SER A 27 -6.93 8.49 19.05
C SER A 27 -5.72 8.18 18.17
N MET A 28 -4.52 8.63 18.55
CA MET A 28 -3.27 8.31 17.84
C MET A 28 -2.91 6.84 17.93
N GLU A 29 -3.15 6.19 19.08
CA GLU A 29 -2.93 4.75 19.25
C GLU A 29 -3.86 3.91 18.35
N VAL A 30 -5.15 4.25 18.31
CA VAL A 30 -6.12 3.59 17.43
C VAL A 30 -5.78 3.86 15.96
N HIS A 31 -5.32 5.07 15.64
CA HIS A 31 -4.87 5.41 14.30
C HIS A 31 -3.68 4.56 13.88
N ALA A 32 -2.66 4.40 14.73
CA ALA A 32 -1.50 3.56 14.42
C ALA A 32 -1.91 2.10 14.14
N LEU A 33 -2.80 1.53 14.96
CA LEU A 33 -3.30 0.17 14.76
C LEU A 33 -4.08 0.01 13.44
N THR A 34 -4.96 0.96 13.12
CA THR A 34 -5.74 0.92 11.87
C THR A 34 -4.86 1.17 10.64
N TYR A 35 -3.80 1.96 10.78
CA TYR A 35 -2.79 2.16 9.75
C TYR A 35 -2.07 0.84 9.43
N ASP A 36 -1.55 0.14 10.45
CA ASP A 36 -0.88 -1.16 10.25
C ASP A 36 -1.81 -2.20 9.58
N LEU A 37 -3.09 -2.20 9.96
CA LEU A 37 -4.10 -3.05 9.34
C LEU A 37 -4.34 -2.68 7.86
N GLY A 38 -4.39 -1.39 7.55
CA GLY A 38 -4.48 -0.90 6.17
C GLY A 38 -3.30 -1.34 5.30
N LEU A 39 -2.09 -1.32 5.86
CA LEU A 39 -0.87 -1.78 5.19
C LEU A 39 -0.93 -3.27 4.82
N VAL A 40 -1.59 -4.11 5.63
CA VAL A 40 -1.79 -5.54 5.28
C VAL A 40 -2.62 -5.68 4.01
N PHE A 41 -3.78 -5.03 3.94
CA PHE A 41 -4.65 -5.09 2.76
C PHE A 41 -4.00 -4.48 1.52
N PHE A 42 -3.27 -3.39 1.72
CA PHE A 42 -2.51 -2.75 0.67
C PHE A 42 -1.40 -3.67 0.15
N GLY A 43 -0.61 -4.28 1.03
CA GLY A 43 0.43 -5.23 0.66
C GLY A 43 -0.10 -6.44 -0.13
N LEU A 44 -1.23 -7.01 0.29
CA LEU A 44 -1.92 -8.07 -0.48
C LEU A 44 -2.34 -7.58 -1.87
N SER A 45 -2.90 -6.38 -1.95
CA SER A 45 -3.31 -5.78 -3.22
C SER A 45 -2.11 -5.58 -4.16
N CYS A 46 -0.96 -5.16 -3.62
CA CYS A 46 0.29 -5.02 -4.37
C CYS A 46 0.83 -6.37 -4.85
N LEU A 47 0.68 -7.45 -4.09
CA LEU A 47 1.03 -8.80 -4.56
C LEU A 47 0.15 -9.25 -5.73
N VAL A 48 -1.16 -9.04 -5.62
CA VAL A 48 -2.11 -9.35 -6.70
C VAL A 48 -1.81 -8.51 -7.93
N LEU A 49 -1.53 -7.21 -7.74
CA LEU A 49 -1.18 -6.29 -8.81
C LEU A 49 0.13 -6.69 -9.48
N GLY A 50 1.19 -6.97 -8.72
CA GLY A 50 2.47 -7.46 -9.22
C GLY A 50 2.35 -8.78 -9.98
N TRP A 51 1.48 -9.69 -9.54
CA TRP A 51 1.13 -10.89 -10.30
C TRP A 51 0.43 -10.57 -11.62
N LEU A 52 -0.55 -9.66 -11.61
CA LEU A 52 -1.29 -9.26 -12.80
C LEU A 52 -0.40 -8.55 -13.82
N LEU A 53 0.51 -7.70 -13.36
CA LEU A 53 1.50 -6.99 -14.19
C LEU A 53 2.46 -7.97 -14.89
N ARG A 54 2.93 -9.00 -14.17
CA ARG A 54 3.75 -10.07 -14.76
C ARG A 54 2.98 -10.86 -15.81
N ARG A 55 1.68 -11.07 -15.60
CA ARG A 55 0.82 -11.80 -16.55
C ARG A 55 0.46 -10.98 -17.79
N SER A 56 0.26 -9.67 -17.66
CA SER A 56 -0.13 -8.82 -18.79
C SER A 56 1.03 -8.50 -19.73
N GLY A 57 2.28 -8.58 -19.25
CA GLY A 57 3.49 -8.27 -20.03
C GLY A 57 3.55 -6.84 -20.56
N SER A 58 2.61 -5.98 -20.16
CA SER A 58 2.46 -4.61 -20.67
C SER A 58 3.34 -3.60 -19.92
N VAL A 59 4.02 -4.04 -18.86
CA VAL A 59 4.74 -3.18 -17.91
C VAL A 59 6.15 -3.71 -17.73
N PRO A 60 7.17 -2.84 -17.55
CA PRO A 60 8.54 -3.26 -17.27
C PRO A 60 8.60 -4.27 -16.11
N ALA A 61 9.28 -5.39 -16.32
CA ALA A 61 9.38 -6.47 -15.34
C ALA A 61 9.96 -5.99 -14.00
N LEU A 62 10.87 -5.00 -14.03
CA LEU A 62 11.46 -4.40 -12.84
C LEU A 62 10.40 -3.75 -11.93
N LEU A 63 9.43 -3.04 -12.50
CA LEU A 63 8.34 -2.41 -11.75
C LEU A 63 7.41 -3.47 -11.16
N ALA A 64 7.08 -4.51 -11.94
CA ALA A 64 6.22 -5.59 -11.46
C ALA A 64 6.86 -6.36 -10.28
N ILE A 65 8.18 -6.58 -10.32
CA ILE A 65 8.93 -7.18 -9.22
C ILE A 65 8.99 -6.21 -8.03
N GLY A 66 9.28 -4.93 -8.28
CA GLY A 66 9.35 -3.89 -7.25
C GLY A 66 8.05 -3.78 -6.43
N VAL A 67 6.90 -3.73 -7.11
CA VAL A 67 5.56 -3.70 -6.47
C VAL A 67 5.29 -4.99 -5.69
N SER A 68 5.71 -6.15 -6.22
CA SER A 68 5.56 -7.42 -5.49
C SER A 68 6.41 -7.45 -4.22
N VAL A 69 7.66 -6.99 -4.29
CA VAL A 69 8.57 -6.92 -3.13
C VAL A 69 8.06 -5.92 -2.10
N ALA A 70 7.58 -4.75 -2.54
CA ALA A 70 6.94 -3.77 -1.67
C ALA A 70 5.77 -4.39 -0.90
N GLY A 71 4.90 -5.15 -1.58
CA GLY A 71 3.80 -5.88 -0.95
C GLY A 71 4.26 -6.85 0.15
N VAL A 72 5.35 -7.60 -0.07
CA VAL A 72 5.93 -8.48 0.95
C VAL A 72 6.46 -7.67 2.15
N VAL A 73 7.14 -6.55 1.90
CA VAL A 73 7.67 -5.69 2.97
C VAL A 73 6.53 -5.18 3.85
N TYR A 74 5.42 -4.71 3.27
CA TYR A 74 4.27 -4.27 4.07
C TYR A 74 3.67 -5.38 4.91
N LEU A 75 3.54 -6.60 4.35
CA LEU A 75 3.00 -7.73 5.11
C LEU A 75 3.90 -8.14 6.27
N VAL A 76 5.20 -8.26 6.03
CA VAL A 76 6.17 -8.63 7.06
C VAL A 76 6.26 -7.54 8.12
N GLY A 77 6.27 -6.28 7.71
CA GLY A 77 6.31 -5.13 8.60
C GLY A 77 5.04 -5.00 9.47
N SER A 78 3.86 -5.08 8.87
CA SER A 78 2.60 -5.06 9.62
C SER A 78 2.48 -6.27 10.56
N PHE A 79 2.93 -7.45 10.13
CA PHE A 79 2.95 -8.64 10.99
C PHE A 79 3.93 -8.46 12.17
N ALA A 80 5.11 -7.89 11.92
CA ALA A 80 6.06 -7.57 12.98
C ALA A 80 5.49 -6.54 13.96
N ALA A 81 4.83 -5.48 13.48
CA ALA A 81 4.19 -4.48 14.32
C ALA A 81 3.08 -5.09 15.23
N LEU A 82 2.31 -6.06 14.70
CA LEU A 82 1.23 -6.70 15.44
C LEU A 82 1.69 -7.81 16.40
N CYS A 83 2.71 -8.60 16.03
CA CYS A 83 3.12 -9.78 16.78
C CYS A 83 4.39 -9.57 17.62
N VAL A 84 5.38 -8.83 17.11
CA VAL A 84 6.69 -8.63 17.76
C VAL A 84 7.18 -7.20 17.52
N PRO A 85 6.66 -6.20 18.26
CA PRO A 85 6.96 -4.78 18.03
C PRO A 85 8.45 -4.43 18.12
N ALA A 86 9.26 -5.26 18.78
CA ALA A 86 10.71 -5.06 18.90
C ALA A 86 11.45 -5.10 17.54
N TRP A 87 10.83 -5.67 16.50
CA TRP A 87 11.44 -5.80 15.16
C TRP A 87 11.05 -4.67 14.20
N SER A 88 10.12 -3.79 14.58
CA SER A 88 9.64 -2.71 13.71
C SER A 88 10.76 -1.76 13.26
N ALA A 89 11.63 -1.35 14.18
CA ALA A 89 12.74 -0.43 13.91
C ALA A 89 13.75 -0.99 12.88
N ALA A 90 13.85 -2.31 12.74
CA ALA A 90 14.73 -2.94 11.73
C ALA A 90 14.09 -2.94 10.32
N LEU A 91 12.76 -2.80 10.24
CA LEU A 91 11.99 -2.84 9.00
C LEU A 91 11.67 -1.43 8.44
N ASP A 92 11.79 -0.38 9.24
CA ASP A 92 11.69 1.02 8.82
C ASP A 92 12.40 1.37 7.49
N PRO A 93 13.69 1.02 7.28
CA PRO A 93 14.34 1.32 6.01
C PRO A 93 13.72 0.55 4.83
N ALA A 94 13.19 -0.65 5.07
CA ALA A 94 12.55 -1.44 4.04
C ALA A 94 11.23 -0.80 3.57
N TYR A 95 10.46 -0.20 4.49
CA TYR A 95 9.26 0.57 4.12
C TYR A 95 9.58 1.76 3.22
N GLY A 96 10.68 2.47 3.47
CA GLY A 96 11.13 3.57 2.60
C GLY A 96 11.42 3.10 1.17
N VAL A 97 12.06 1.93 1.01
CA VAL A 97 12.33 1.34 -0.30
C VAL A 97 11.03 0.87 -0.98
N ALA A 98 10.13 0.23 -0.22
CA ALA A 98 8.83 -0.20 -0.71
C ALA A 98 8.00 0.98 -1.24
N PHE A 99 7.93 2.06 -0.47
CA PHE A 99 7.26 3.30 -0.87
C PHE A 99 7.85 3.88 -2.15
N LEU A 100 9.18 3.91 -2.27
CA LEU A 100 9.84 4.45 -3.48
C LEU A 100 9.55 3.60 -4.72
N ALA A 101 9.50 2.27 -4.58
CA ALA A 101 9.17 1.36 -5.68
C ALA A 101 7.73 1.59 -6.18
N GLU A 102 6.78 1.77 -5.26
CA GLU A 102 5.39 2.04 -5.60
C GLU A 102 5.19 3.43 -6.19
N LEU A 103 5.88 4.44 -5.66
CA LEU A 103 5.85 5.78 -6.20
C LEU A 103 6.39 5.80 -7.63
N ALA A 104 7.49 5.10 -7.89
CA ALA A 104 8.03 4.95 -9.23
C ALA A 104 7.03 4.27 -10.18
N PHE A 105 6.33 3.23 -9.70
CA PHE A 105 5.28 2.57 -10.48
C PHE A 105 4.07 3.49 -10.73
N ALA A 106 3.64 4.27 -9.75
CA ALA A 106 2.54 5.22 -9.89
C ALA A 106 2.88 6.33 -10.91
N VAL A 107 4.09 6.88 -10.84
CA VAL A 107 4.60 7.86 -11.82
C VAL A 107 4.62 7.25 -13.22
N TRP A 108 5.06 6.00 -13.35
CA TRP A 108 5.06 5.28 -14.62
C TRP A 108 3.64 5.14 -15.20
N LEU A 109 2.65 4.77 -14.37
CA LEU A 109 1.25 4.66 -14.80
C LEU A 109 0.69 6.00 -15.28
N VAL A 110 0.99 7.09 -14.57
CA VAL A 110 0.55 8.44 -14.97
C VAL A 110 1.19 8.85 -16.29
N ALA A 111 2.49 8.61 -16.46
CA ALA A 111 3.20 8.91 -17.69
C ALA A 111 2.67 8.11 -18.89
N GLU A 112 2.49 6.80 -18.73
CA GLU A 112 1.95 5.92 -19.77
C GLU A 112 0.48 6.24 -20.09
N GLY A 113 -0.32 6.55 -19.07
CA GLY A 113 -1.73 6.93 -19.24
C GLY A 113 -1.95 8.25 -19.99
N MET A 114 -0.96 9.15 -19.97
CA MET A 114 -0.98 10.39 -20.74
C MET A 114 -0.42 10.24 -22.17
N ALA A 115 0.17 9.10 -22.51
CA ALA A 115 0.72 8.88 -23.85
C ALA A 115 -0.42 8.86 -24.90
N PRO A 116 -0.31 9.60 -26.02
CA PRO A 116 -1.33 9.59 -27.06
C PRO A 116 -1.57 8.17 -27.58
N ARG A 117 -2.81 7.69 -27.49
CA ARG A 117 -3.20 6.45 -28.17
C ARG A 117 -2.99 6.67 -29.66
N ARG A 118 -2.07 5.93 -30.27
CA ARG A 118 -1.98 5.86 -31.72
C ARG A 118 -3.26 5.21 -32.22
N THR A 119 -4.23 6.02 -32.62
CA THR A 119 -5.34 5.53 -33.42
C THR A 119 -4.73 4.99 -34.71
N PRO A 120 -5.01 3.72 -35.09
CA PRO A 120 -4.71 3.25 -36.42
C PRO A 120 -5.37 4.21 -37.42
N SER A 121 -4.54 4.98 -38.10
CA SER A 121 -4.94 6.11 -38.93
C SER A 121 -5.78 5.63 -40.13
N GLU A 122 -6.74 6.47 -40.51
CA GLU A 122 -7.11 6.88 -41.89
C GLU A 122 -6.15 6.48 -43.05
N ALA A 123 -4.85 6.27 -42.79
CA ALA A 123 -3.88 5.70 -43.71
C ALA A 123 -4.32 4.38 -44.39
N GLN A 124 -5.15 3.55 -43.75
CA GLN A 124 -5.68 2.33 -44.41
C GLN A 124 -6.93 2.58 -45.27
N VAL A 125 -7.70 3.64 -44.99
CA VAL A 125 -8.91 3.98 -45.76
C VAL A 125 -8.52 4.65 -47.08
N VAL A 126 -7.44 5.43 -47.11
CA VAL A 126 -6.92 6.05 -48.34
C VAL A 126 -6.15 5.03 -49.20
N ALA A 127 -5.46 4.06 -48.60
CA ALA A 127 -4.73 3.02 -49.34
C ALA A 127 -5.62 1.91 -49.94
N SER A 128 -6.86 1.76 -49.47
CA SER A 128 -7.83 0.79 -50.01
C SER A 128 -8.80 1.40 -51.03
N GLY A 129 -8.74 2.72 -51.26
CA GLY A 129 -9.62 3.45 -52.17
C GLY A 129 -8.96 3.95 -53.46
N ALA A 130 -7.72 3.53 -53.75
CA ALA A 130 -6.96 3.82 -54.97
C ALA A 130 -6.62 2.50 -55.69
#